data_AF-A0A2S6AMH3-F1
#
_entry.id   AF-A0A2S6AMH3-F1
#
_cell.length_a   1.000
_cell.length_b   1.000
_cell.length_c   1.000
_cell.angle_alpha   90.00
_cell.angle_beta   90.00
_cell.angle_gamma   90.00
#
_symmetry.space_group_name_H-M   'P 1'
#
loop_
_entity.id
_entity.type
_entity.pdbx_description
1 polymer ?
#
loop_
_entity_poly.entity_id
_entity_poly.type
_entity_poly.pdbx_seq_one_letter_code
_entity_poly.pdbx_strand_id
1 'polypeptide(L)'
;MTTKIYSTTELRHQISHLAGPQQWAVAGRPAETYDGDAVVSILAQILDAAGPRWRGVQRLARQGAVELFLLLGAKGDYHELAVTVTRSARLSSVRMRDGRTSHAPRRTRILTTNRSGVWGFSDENPAPKSSGFLDYTIAWLAEANATVDDLIFTRHRIAETREYLRQAAQKAVCLTEQLEATHARQAELRAELSKLYAALSRHGLADPLHQDN
;
A
#
# COMPACT_ATOMS: atom_id res chain seq x y z
N MET A 1 -7.03 -7.76 8.80
CA MET A 1 -6.34 -7.53 7.52
C MET A 1 -5.55 -6.23 7.63
N THR A 2 -4.23 -6.29 7.64
CA THR A 2 -3.37 -5.11 7.72
C THR A 2 -3.22 -4.52 6.32
N THR A 3 -3.78 -3.34 6.06
CA THR A 3 -3.64 -2.68 4.75
C THR A 3 -2.19 -2.26 4.58
N LYS A 4 -1.47 -2.90 3.65
CA LYS A 4 -0.07 -2.55 3.34
C LYS A 4 -0.04 -1.15 2.72
N ILE A 5 0.80 -0.27 3.28
CA ILE A 5 1.04 1.09 2.78
C ILE A 5 2.27 1.05 1.87
N TYR A 6 2.15 1.66 0.69
CA TYR A 6 3.14 1.63 -0.38
C TYR A 6 3.78 3.01 -0.59
N SER A 7 5.02 3.05 -1.04
CA SER A 7 5.64 4.25 -1.63
C SER A 7 4.98 4.64 -2.96
N THR A 8 5.18 5.87 -3.43
CA THR A 8 4.67 6.31 -4.74
C THR A 8 5.23 5.48 -5.91
N THR A 9 6.48 5.01 -5.83
CA THR A 9 7.08 4.09 -6.81
C THR A 9 6.37 2.74 -6.83
N GLU A 10 6.09 2.15 -5.66
CA GLU A 10 5.34 0.90 -5.57
C GLU A 10 3.89 1.07 -6.04
N LEU A 11 3.26 2.21 -5.73
CA LEU A 11 1.91 2.54 -6.23
C LEU A 11 1.89 2.69 -7.74
N ARG A 12 2.93 3.27 -8.35
CA ARG A 12 3.07 3.36 -9.80
C ARG A 12 3.08 1.98 -10.45
N HIS A 13 3.80 1.03 -9.86
CA HIS A 13 3.78 -0.36 -10.31
C HIS A 13 2.40 -1.02 -10.09
N GLN A 14 1.71 -0.73 -8.99
CA GLN A 14 0.37 -1.25 -8.75
C GLN A 14 -0.63 -0.77 -9.80
N ILE A 15 -0.61 0.54 -10.13
CA ILE A 15 -1.55 1.09 -11.11
C ILE A 15 -1.23 0.65 -12.54
N SER A 16 0.01 0.31 -12.89
CA SER A 16 0.32 -0.17 -14.26
C SER A 16 -0.42 -1.46 -14.62
N HIS A 17 -0.87 -2.25 -13.65
CA HIS A 17 -1.74 -3.41 -13.90
C HIS A 17 -3.12 -3.04 -14.45
N LEU A 18 -3.51 -1.76 -14.34
CA LEU A 18 -4.74 -1.23 -14.90
C LEU A 18 -4.58 -0.80 -16.36
N ALA A 19 -3.38 -0.83 -16.93
CA ALA A 19 -3.15 -0.44 -18.32
C ALA A 19 -3.87 -1.36 -19.32
N GLY A 20 -4.14 -0.84 -20.51
CA GLY A 20 -4.81 -1.53 -21.61
C GLY A 20 -6.34 -1.64 -21.48
N PRO A 21 -6.97 -2.44 -22.35
CA PRO A 21 -8.40 -2.67 -22.33
C PRO A 21 -8.78 -3.46 -21.08
N GLN A 22 -9.62 -2.86 -20.25
CA GLN A 22 -10.04 -3.48 -19.02
C GLN A 22 -11.54 -3.73 -19.05
N GLN A 23 -11.97 -4.90 -18.58
CA GLN A 23 -13.38 -5.30 -18.54
C GLN A 23 -13.85 -5.33 -17.10
N TRP A 24 -14.85 -4.52 -16.77
CA TRP A 24 -15.52 -4.56 -15.46
C TRP A 24 -16.95 -5.01 -15.64
N ALA A 25 -17.24 -6.21 -15.14
CA ALA A 25 -18.60 -6.67 -14.96
C ALA A 25 -19.16 -6.04 -13.68
N VAL A 26 -20.23 -5.25 -13.82
CA VAL A 26 -21.05 -4.80 -12.68
C VAL A 26 -22.30 -5.66 -12.70
N ALA A 27 -22.68 -6.22 -11.54
CA ALA A 27 -23.88 -7.05 -11.44
C ALA A 27 -25.09 -6.32 -12.04
N GLY A 28 -25.73 -6.93 -13.04
CA GLY A 28 -26.90 -6.37 -13.73
C GLY A 28 -26.59 -5.39 -14.88
N ARG A 29 -25.33 -5.23 -15.31
CA ARG A 29 -24.96 -4.47 -16.53
C ARG A 29 -24.03 -5.29 -17.42
N PRO A 30 -24.09 -5.11 -18.75
CA PRO A 30 -23.13 -5.73 -19.65
C PRO A 30 -21.70 -5.28 -19.30
N ALA A 31 -20.73 -6.17 -19.49
CA ALA A 31 -19.33 -5.84 -19.30
C ALA A 31 -18.95 -4.72 -20.29
N GLU A 32 -18.62 -3.55 -19.77
CA GLU A 32 -18.11 -2.44 -20.56
C GLU A 32 -16.59 -2.52 -20.58
N THR A 33 -16.01 -2.40 -21.78
CA THR A 33 -14.56 -2.23 -21.94
C THR A 33 -14.26 -0.75 -21.84
N TYR A 34 -13.29 -0.39 -21.02
CA TYR A 34 -12.82 0.99 -20.91
C TYR A 34 -11.30 1.04 -21.02
N ASP A 35 -10.83 2.21 -21.39
CA ASP A 35 -9.42 2.51 -21.57
C ASP A 35 -8.76 2.71 -20.20
N GLY A 36 -8.06 1.67 -19.77
CA GLY A 36 -7.28 1.70 -18.54
C GLY A 36 -6.10 2.66 -18.60
N ASP A 37 -5.58 2.97 -19.78
CA ASP A 37 -4.40 3.83 -19.95
C ASP A 37 -4.71 5.27 -19.53
N ALA A 38 -5.91 5.75 -19.81
CA ALA A 38 -6.36 7.08 -19.38
C ALA A 38 -6.49 7.18 -17.84
N VAL A 39 -6.95 6.11 -17.17
CA VAL A 39 -7.00 6.05 -15.69
C VAL A 39 -5.59 6.03 -15.11
N VAL A 40 -4.70 5.20 -15.68
CA VAL A 40 -3.29 5.13 -15.27
C VAL A 40 -2.61 6.47 -15.46
N SER A 41 -2.87 7.17 -16.56
CA SER A 41 -2.30 8.50 -16.83
C SER A 41 -2.67 9.53 -15.76
N ILE A 42 -3.95 9.61 -15.36
CA ILE A 42 -4.39 10.54 -14.31
C ILE A 42 -3.74 10.20 -12.96
N LEU A 43 -3.74 8.91 -12.59
CA LEU A 43 -3.13 8.46 -11.34
C LEU A 43 -1.62 8.69 -11.33
N ALA A 44 -0.94 8.46 -12.46
CA ALA A 44 0.49 8.70 -12.62
C ALA A 44 0.83 10.18 -12.44
N GLN A 45 0.05 11.10 -13.04
CA GLN A 45 0.23 12.54 -12.86
C GLN A 45 0.08 12.97 -11.40
N ILE A 46 -0.90 12.41 -10.68
CA ILE A 46 -1.08 12.68 -9.24
C ILE A 46 0.10 12.14 -8.43
N LEU A 47 0.58 10.93 -8.74
CA LEU A 47 1.74 10.34 -8.07
C LEU A 47 3.04 11.12 -8.34
N ASP A 48 3.21 11.65 -9.55
CA ASP A 48 4.35 12.49 -9.92
C ASP A 48 4.33 13.83 -9.18
N ALA A 49 3.16 14.48 -9.11
CA ALA A 49 2.96 15.70 -8.34
C ALA A 49 3.16 15.48 -6.83
N ALA A 50 2.76 14.32 -6.32
CA ALA A 50 3.00 13.93 -4.94
C ALA A 50 4.50 13.72 -4.69
N GLY A 51 5.20 13.00 -5.55
CA GLY A 51 6.62 12.72 -5.41
C GLY A 51 6.94 11.66 -4.34
N PRO A 52 8.23 11.47 -3.97
CA PRO A 52 8.68 10.29 -3.23
C PRO A 52 8.32 10.29 -1.74
N ARG A 53 7.88 11.43 -1.19
CA ARG A 53 7.64 11.61 0.24
C ARG A 53 6.30 11.02 0.68
N TRP A 54 5.36 10.96 -0.25
CA TRP A 54 4.02 10.44 0.00
C TRP A 54 4.04 8.93 0.05
N ARG A 55 3.15 8.39 0.87
CA ARG A 55 2.86 6.96 0.91
C ARG A 55 1.37 6.75 0.92
N GLY A 56 0.93 5.63 0.41
CA GLY A 56 -0.48 5.46 0.17
C GLY A 56 -0.91 4.05 -0.12
N VAL A 57 -2.18 3.95 -0.45
CA VAL A 57 -2.84 2.70 -0.83
C VAL A 57 -3.72 2.97 -2.03
N GLN A 58 -3.74 2.02 -2.95
CA GLN A 58 -4.67 2.01 -4.06
C GLN A 58 -5.71 0.92 -3.80
N ARG A 59 -6.96 1.22 -4.13
CA ARG A 59 -8.08 0.31 -3.99
C ARG A 59 -8.99 0.37 -5.21
N LEU A 60 -9.45 -0.78 -5.67
CA LEU A 60 -10.58 -0.88 -6.59
C LEU A 60 -11.88 -0.76 -5.81
N ALA A 61 -12.69 0.26 -6.14
CA ALA A 61 -13.99 0.50 -5.55
C ALA A 61 -15.09 -0.33 -6.23
N ARG A 62 -16.21 -0.51 -5.52
CA ARG A 62 -17.39 -1.27 -5.97
C ARG A 62 -18.17 -0.50 -7.04
N GLN A 63 -17.57 -0.30 -8.22
CA GLN A 63 -18.21 0.25 -9.44
C GLN A 63 -17.20 0.41 -10.59
N GLY A 64 -16.00 -0.18 -10.49
CA GLY A 64 -14.95 0.10 -11.46
C GLY A 64 -14.40 1.53 -11.33
N ALA A 65 -14.39 2.07 -10.12
CA ALA A 65 -13.61 3.26 -9.83
C ALA A 65 -12.32 2.84 -9.12
N VAL A 66 -11.27 3.63 -9.30
CA VAL A 66 -10.00 3.44 -8.62
C VAL A 66 -9.86 4.55 -7.58
N GLU A 67 -9.69 4.14 -6.34
CA GLU A 67 -9.40 5.04 -5.23
C GLU A 67 -7.91 5.01 -4.95
N LEU A 68 -7.33 6.19 -4.83
CA LEU A 68 -5.96 6.39 -4.39
C LEU A 68 -5.98 7.25 -3.14
N PHE A 69 -5.43 6.72 -2.05
CA PHE A 69 -5.24 7.44 -0.81
C PHE A 69 -3.75 7.67 -0.60
N LEU A 70 -3.32 8.92 -0.43
CA LEU A 70 -1.96 9.31 -0.13
C LEU A 70 -1.91 10.04 1.21
N LEU A 71 -0.82 9.82 1.93
CA LEU A 71 -0.48 10.42 3.20
C LEU A 71 0.94 10.95 3.09
N LEU A 72 1.11 12.20 3.49
CA LEU A 72 2.39 12.85 3.69
C LEU A 72 2.45 13.28 5.15
N GLY A 73 3.46 12.86 5.89
CA GLY A 73 3.59 13.31 7.27
C GLY A 73 4.88 12.87 7.93
N ALA A 74 5.31 13.69 8.87
CA ALA A 74 6.28 13.38 9.90
C ALA A 74 5.66 13.82 11.24
N LYS A 75 5.63 12.89 12.21
CA LYS A 75 5.05 13.02 13.57
C LYS A 75 4.46 14.42 13.94
N GLY A 76 3.13 14.56 13.85
CA GLY A 76 2.37 15.73 14.34
C GLY A 76 1.69 16.55 13.25
N ASP A 77 2.34 16.66 12.08
CA ASP A 77 1.80 17.32 10.89
C ASP A 77 1.60 16.31 9.75
N TYR A 78 0.39 16.28 9.19
CA TYR A 78 0.09 15.39 8.07
C TYR A 78 -0.81 16.04 7.03
N HIS A 79 -0.56 15.73 5.77
CA HIS A 79 -1.44 16.00 4.64
C HIS A 79 -2.02 14.68 4.15
N GLU A 80 -3.33 14.65 3.94
CA GLU A 80 -4.04 13.50 3.37
C GLU A 80 -4.66 13.90 2.03
N LEU A 81 -4.51 13.03 1.04
CA LEU A 81 -5.21 13.11 -0.23
C LEU A 81 -5.98 11.81 -0.45
N ALA A 82 -7.25 11.90 -0.78
CA ALA A 82 -8.02 10.77 -1.30
C ALA A 82 -8.65 11.18 -2.63
N VAL A 83 -8.35 10.45 -3.70
CA VAL A 83 -8.93 10.69 -5.02
C VAL A 83 -9.66 9.46 -5.50
N THR A 84 -10.76 9.69 -6.23
CA THR A 84 -11.52 8.65 -6.91
C THR A 84 -11.53 8.96 -8.40
N VAL A 85 -10.94 8.06 -9.19
CA VAL A 85 -10.95 8.11 -10.65
C VAL A 85 -11.97 7.09 -11.15
N THR A 86 -12.93 7.55 -11.95
CA THR A 86 -13.94 6.68 -12.56
C THR A 86 -13.37 5.93 -13.76
N ARG A 87 -14.07 4.86 -14.17
CA ARG A 87 -13.81 4.13 -15.43
C ARG A 87 -13.75 4.97 -16.70
N SER A 88 -14.38 6.14 -16.68
CA SER A 88 -14.35 7.13 -17.76
C SER A 88 -13.15 8.07 -17.71
N ALA A 89 -12.12 7.74 -16.93
CA ALA A 89 -10.93 8.55 -16.70
C ALA A 89 -11.28 9.99 -16.27
N ARG A 90 -12.15 10.12 -15.27
CA ARG A 90 -12.49 11.41 -14.66
C ARG A 90 -12.36 11.35 -13.15
N LEU A 91 -11.89 12.43 -12.55
CA LEU A 91 -11.93 12.61 -11.10
C LEU A 91 -13.37 12.85 -10.67
N SER A 92 -13.97 11.92 -9.93
CA SER A 92 -15.32 12.08 -9.37
C SER A 92 -15.30 12.70 -7.98
N SER A 93 -14.21 12.49 -7.24
CA SER A 93 -14.04 12.98 -5.88
C SER A 93 -12.56 13.22 -5.59
N VAL A 94 -12.25 14.33 -4.93
CA VAL A 94 -10.94 14.64 -4.36
C VAL A 94 -11.15 15.19 -2.96
N ARG A 95 -10.58 14.55 -1.95
CA ARG A 95 -10.56 15.01 -0.57
C ARG A 95 -9.13 15.34 -0.19
N MET A 96 -8.90 16.58 0.19
CA MET A 96 -7.62 17.11 0.64
C MET A 96 -7.76 17.51 2.10
N ARG A 97 -6.77 17.20 2.93
CA ARG A 97 -6.77 17.61 4.33
C ARG A 97 -5.40 18.09 4.74
N ASP A 98 -5.37 19.31 5.25
CA ASP A 98 -4.19 19.86 5.91
C ASP A 98 -4.31 19.65 7.42
N GLY A 99 -3.36 18.90 7.97
CA GLY A 99 -3.30 18.57 9.39
C GLY A 99 -2.08 19.19 10.04
N ARG A 100 -1.98 20.53 10.09
CA ARG A 100 -1.06 21.17 11.04
C ARG A 100 -1.55 20.97 12.48
N THR A 101 -0.63 20.83 13.42
CA THR A 101 -0.81 20.61 14.87
C THR A 101 -2.15 21.04 15.49
N SER A 102 -2.77 20.09 16.20
CA SER A 102 -3.74 20.21 17.29
C SER A 102 -4.38 21.58 17.58
N HIS A 103 -5.72 21.65 17.38
CA HIS A 103 -6.71 22.59 17.96
C HIS A 103 -7.56 23.47 17.03
N ALA A 104 -7.44 23.36 15.70
CA ALA A 104 -8.47 23.92 14.80
C ALA A 104 -9.24 22.79 14.09
N PRO A 105 -10.60 22.83 14.02
CA PRO A 105 -11.35 21.95 13.12
C PRO A 105 -10.82 22.14 11.70
N ARG A 106 -10.15 21.09 11.21
CA ARG A 106 -9.10 21.13 10.19
C ARG A 106 -9.64 21.41 8.79
N ARG A 107 -8.86 22.18 8.01
CA ARG A 107 -9.06 22.60 6.61
C ARG A 107 -9.17 21.40 5.64
N THR A 108 -10.25 20.63 5.76
CA THR A 108 -10.57 19.62 4.76
C THR A 108 -11.23 20.31 3.58
N ARG A 109 -10.84 19.95 2.36
CA ARG A 109 -11.47 20.41 1.13
C ARG A 109 -11.94 19.20 0.37
N ILE A 110 -13.17 19.23 -0.11
CA ILE A 110 -13.79 18.14 -0.86
C ILE A 110 -14.28 18.70 -2.18
N LEU A 111 -13.69 18.22 -3.27
CA LEU A 111 -14.18 18.39 -4.63
C LEU A 111 -14.96 17.14 -5.01
N THR A 112 -16.13 17.32 -5.61
CA THR A 112 -16.90 16.21 -6.16
C THR A 112 -17.75 16.71 -7.32
N THR A 113 -18.05 15.82 -8.26
CA THR A 113 -18.97 16.13 -9.35
C THR A 113 -20.40 16.36 -8.86
N ASN A 114 -20.75 15.88 -7.67
CA ASN A 114 -22.01 16.20 -7.01
C ASN A 114 -21.89 17.51 -6.22
N ARG A 115 -22.51 18.59 -6.72
CA ARG A 115 -22.38 19.93 -6.12
C ARG A 115 -22.71 20.00 -4.63
N SER A 116 -23.64 19.18 -4.13
CA SER A 116 -24.01 19.18 -2.70
C SER A 116 -22.94 18.59 -1.78
N GLY A 117 -21.96 17.85 -2.32
CA GLY A 117 -20.85 17.29 -1.56
C GLY A 117 -19.57 18.12 -1.57
N VAL A 118 -19.57 19.27 -2.25
CA VAL A 118 -18.40 20.18 -2.26
C VAL A 118 -18.30 20.88 -0.90
N TRP A 119 -17.11 20.86 -0.30
CA TRP A 119 -16.91 21.36 1.06
C TRP A 119 -15.54 22.01 1.25
N GLY A 120 -15.44 23.01 2.14
CA GLY A 120 -14.17 23.66 2.49
C GLY A 120 -13.71 24.79 1.54
N PHE A 121 -14.63 25.32 0.73
CA PHE A 121 -14.41 26.44 -0.19
C PHE A 121 -15.24 27.66 0.24
N SER A 122 -14.80 28.86 -0.13
CA SER A 122 -15.44 30.14 0.20
C SER A 122 -15.49 31.05 -1.04
N ASP A 123 -16.15 32.20 -0.95
CA ASP A 123 -16.21 33.15 -2.08
C ASP A 123 -14.82 33.70 -2.44
N GLU A 124 -13.92 33.84 -1.46
CA GLU A 124 -12.52 34.25 -1.66
C GLU A 124 -11.65 33.14 -2.27
N ASN A 125 -12.06 31.88 -2.10
CA ASN A 125 -11.37 30.71 -2.66
C ASN A 125 -12.39 29.71 -3.21
N PRO A 126 -12.96 30.01 -4.41
CA PRO A 126 -14.05 29.23 -4.96
C PRO A 126 -13.58 27.84 -5.39
N ALA A 127 -14.49 26.87 -5.34
CA ALA A 127 -14.21 25.53 -5.82
C ALA A 127 -13.96 25.54 -7.35
N PRO A 128 -12.90 24.89 -7.86
CA PRO A 128 -12.70 24.72 -9.30
C PRO A 128 -13.87 23.96 -9.92
N LYS A 129 -14.06 24.15 -11.23
CA LYS A 129 -14.97 23.31 -12.04
C LYS A 129 -14.41 21.88 -12.14
N SER A 130 -15.27 20.91 -12.43
CA SER A 130 -14.89 19.50 -12.55
C SER A 130 -13.75 19.23 -13.55
N SER A 131 -13.67 20.01 -14.63
CA SER A 131 -12.58 19.94 -15.60
C SER A 131 -11.21 20.36 -15.04
N GLY A 132 -11.19 21.21 -14.00
CA GLY A 132 -9.97 21.70 -13.35
C GLY A 132 -9.61 20.95 -12.07
N PHE A 133 -10.29 19.85 -11.75
CA PHE A 133 -10.00 19.09 -10.52
C PHE A 133 -8.57 18.55 -10.49
N LEU A 134 -8.05 18.08 -11.63
CA LEU A 134 -6.70 17.52 -11.70
C LEU A 134 -5.65 18.59 -11.45
N ASP A 135 -5.71 19.71 -12.17
CA ASP A 135 -4.77 20.82 -12.03
C ASP A 135 -4.78 21.39 -10.60
N TYR A 136 -5.97 21.55 -10.02
CA TYR A 136 -6.11 22.00 -8.64
C TYR A 136 -5.49 21.00 -7.65
N THR A 137 -5.68 19.69 -7.87
CA THR A 137 -5.10 18.64 -7.02
C THR A 137 -3.57 18.66 -7.10
N ILE A 138 -3.02 18.82 -8.30
CA ILE A 138 -1.57 18.92 -8.54
C ILE A 138 -0.99 20.16 -7.85
N ALA A 139 -1.65 21.32 -7.98
CA ALA A 139 -1.22 22.55 -7.32
C ALA A 139 -1.24 22.41 -5.79
N TRP A 140 -2.29 21.82 -5.23
CA TRP A 140 -2.37 21.56 -3.79
C TRP A 140 -1.30 20.58 -3.31
N LEU A 141 -0.98 19.54 -4.09
CA LEU A 141 0.12 18.61 -3.78
C LEU A 141 1.48 19.33 -3.74
N ALA A 142 1.72 20.26 -4.67
CA ALA A 142 2.93 21.07 -4.67
C ALA A 142 3.03 21.96 -3.41
N GLU A 143 1.93 22.60 -3.00
CA GLU A 143 1.87 23.37 -1.76
C GLU A 143 2.12 22.48 -0.53
N ALA A 144 1.46 21.33 -0.45
CA ALA A 144 1.64 20.36 0.64
C ALA A 144 3.05 19.77 0.70
N ASN A 145 3.73 19.64 -0.44
CA ASN A 145 5.13 19.24 -0.47
C ASN A 145 6.05 20.34 0.08
N ALA A 146 5.75 21.62 -0.22
CA ALA A 146 6.53 22.75 0.24
C ALA A 146 6.40 23.02 1.76
N THR A 147 5.33 22.56 2.40
CA THR A 147 5.14 22.72 3.85
C THR A 147 5.96 21.74 4.69
N VAL A 148 6.46 20.66 4.10
CA VAL A 148 7.20 19.61 4.81
C VAL A 148 8.69 19.90 4.77
N ASP A 149 9.27 20.12 5.95
CA ASP A 149 10.71 20.28 6.12
C ASP A 149 11.46 18.98 5.79
N ASP A 150 12.35 19.06 4.81
CA ASP A 150 13.18 17.96 4.30
C ASP A 150 14.00 17.27 5.40
N LEU A 151 14.55 18.05 6.33
CA LEU A 151 15.39 17.54 7.40
C LEU A 151 14.54 16.78 8.42
N ILE A 152 13.37 17.31 8.77
CA ILE A 152 12.43 16.65 9.70
C ILE A 152 11.93 15.34 9.08
N PHE A 153 11.51 15.38 7.82
CA PHE A 153 11.06 14.20 7.09
C PHE A 153 12.16 13.12 7.02
N THR A 154 13.39 13.52 6.65
CA THR A 154 14.53 12.60 6.53
C THR A 154 14.90 11.99 7.87
N ARG A 155 14.96 12.80 8.95
CA ARG A 155 15.23 12.28 10.30
C ARG A 155 14.16 11.27 10.73
N HIS A 156 12.90 11.56 10.44
CA HIS A 156 11.81 10.64 10.75
C HIS A 156 11.93 9.33 9.98
N ARG A 157 12.24 9.40 8.67
CA ARG A 157 12.47 8.21 7.84
C ARG A 157 13.62 7.35 8.34
N ILE A 158 14.74 7.97 8.70
CA ILE A 158 15.88 7.24 9.28
C ILE A 158 15.47 6.53 10.57
N ALA A 159 14.68 7.19 11.44
CA ALA A 159 14.19 6.57 12.67
C ALA A 159 13.27 5.36 12.39
N GLU A 160 12.34 5.48 11.45
CA GLU A 160 11.47 4.36 11.05
C GLU A 160 12.27 3.21 10.45
N THR A 161 13.23 3.49 9.56
CA THR A 161 14.08 2.46 8.95
C THR A 161 14.93 1.75 10.01
N ARG A 162 15.47 2.49 11.00
CA ARG A 162 16.21 1.89 12.12
C ARG A 162 15.34 0.94 12.93
N GLU A 163 14.11 1.32 13.22
CA GLU A 163 13.18 0.47 13.96
C GLU A 163 12.79 -0.78 13.16
N TYR A 164 12.54 -0.63 11.85
CA TYR A 164 12.31 -1.78 10.97
C TYR A 164 13.50 -2.74 10.95
N LEU A 165 14.73 -2.23 10.81
CA LEU A 165 15.94 -3.05 10.84
C LEU A 165 16.11 -3.77 12.18
N ARG A 166 15.78 -3.11 13.29
CA ARG A 166 15.80 -3.73 14.63
C ARG A 166 14.82 -4.90 14.71
N GLN A 167 13.60 -4.74 14.23
CA GLN A 167 12.59 -5.81 14.20
C GLN A 167 13.00 -6.95 13.27
N ALA A 168 13.56 -6.64 12.10
CA ALA A 168 14.07 -7.64 11.16
C ALA A 168 15.22 -8.45 11.77
N ALA A 169 16.15 -7.80 12.47
CA ALA A 169 17.25 -8.47 13.17
C ALA A 169 16.74 -9.39 14.29
N GLN A 170 15.77 -8.93 15.09
CA GLN A 170 15.15 -9.78 16.12
C GLN A 170 14.47 -11.01 15.52
N LYS A 171 13.75 -10.83 14.39
CA LYS A 171 13.13 -11.95 13.68
C LYS A 171 14.18 -12.92 13.13
N ALA A 172 15.30 -12.43 12.61
CA ALA A 172 16.39 -13.26 12.12
C ALA A 172 16.98 -14.13 13.24
N VAL A 173 17.26 -13.56 14.41
CA VAL A 173 17.74 -14.31 15.59
C VAL A 173 16.77 -15.44 15.96
N CYS A 174 15.47 -15.13 16.07
CA CYS A 174 14.46 -16.13 16.39
C CYS A 174 14.39 -17.26 15.34
N LEU A 175 14.52 -16.93 14.05
CA LEU A 175 14.55 -17.93 12.99
C LEU A 175 15.81 -18.81 13.05
N THR A 176 16.96 -18.24 13.43
CA THR A 176 18.19 -19.02 13.66
C THR A 176 18.04 -19.99 14.82
N GLU A 177 17.50 -19.54 15.96
CA GLU A 177 17.21 -20.40 17.11
C GLU A 177 16.23 -21.54 16.75
N GLN A 178 15.19 -21.24 15.96
CA GLN A 178 14.27 -22.24 15.47
C GLN A 178 14.95 -23.27 14.55
N LEU A 179 15.84 -22.80 13.65
CA LEU A 179 16.57 -23.68 12.75
C LEU A 179 17.50 -24.63 13.53
N GLU A 180 18.21 -24.12 14.53
CA GLU A 180 19.07 -24.92 15.41
C GLU A 180 18.26 -25.97 16.18
N ALA A 181 17.11 -25.57 16.74
CA ALA A 181 16.20 -26.50 17.42
C ALA A 181 15.68 -27.60 16.49
N THR A 182 15.36 -27.28 15.23
CA THR A 182 14.96 -28.29 14.24
C THR A 182 16.09 -29.23 13.87
N HIS A 183 17.32 -28.74 13.74
CA HIS A 183 18.48 -29.57 13.45
C HIS A 183 18.80 -30.51 14.62
N ALA A 184 18.71 -30.02 15.86
CA ALA A 184 18.85 -30.83 17.06
C ALA A 184 17.79 -31.95 17.10
N ARG A 185 16.52 -31.59 16.83
CA ARG A 185 15.43 -32.58 16.79
C ARG A 185 15.63 -33.63 15.68
N GLN A 186 16.13 -33.23 14.51
CA GLN A 186 16.48 -34.17 13.45
C GLN A 186 17.60 -35.13 13.87
N ALA A 187 18.62 -34.64 14.59
CA ALA A 187 19.69 -35.47 15.10
C ALA A 187 19.20 -36.49 16.13
N GLU A 188 18.32 -36.10 17.05
CA GLU A 188 17.66 -37.00 18.00
C GLU A 188 16.87 -38.10 17.30
N LEU A 189 16.00 -37.73 16.35
CA LEU A 189 15.19 -38.70 15.59
C LEU A 189 16.07 -39.68 14.80
N ARG A 190 17.18 -39.22 14.20
CA ARG A 190 18.16 -40.11 13.54
C ARG A 190 18.81 -41.08 14.51
N ALA A 191 19.16 -40.62 15.72
CA ALA A 191 19.74 -41.49 16.75
C ALA A 191 18.72 -42.52 17.26
N GLU A 192 17.46 -42.13 17.43
CA GLU A 192 16.36 -43.04 17.79
C GLU A 192 16.12 -44.10 16.71
N LEU A 193 16.04 -43.69 15.44
CA LEU A 193 15.93 -44.62 14.31
C LEU A 193 17.09 -45.62 14.30
N SER A 194 18.33 -45.14 14.46
CA SER A 194 19.50 -46.01 14.51
C SER A 194 19.41 -47.04 15.65
N LYS A 195 18.95 -46.64 16.83
CA LYS A 195 18.70 -47.57 17.96
C LYS A 195 17.62 -48.60 17.63
N LEU A 196 16.53 -48.18 17.00
CA LEU A 196 15.43 -49.07 16.61
C LEU A 196 15.89 -50.08 15.55
N TYR A 197 16.62 -49.64 14.53
CA TYR A 197 17.22 -50.52 13.52
C TYR A 197 18.16 -51.54 14.17
N ALA A 198 19.06 -51.10 15.06
CA ALA A 198 19.96 -52.01 15.77
C ALA A 198 19.21 -53.00 16.69
N ALA A 199 18.05 -52.63 17.24
CA ALA A 199 17.20 -53.55 17.99
C ALA A 199 16.51 -54.57 17.06
N LEU A 200 15.94 -54.13 15.94
CA LEU A 200 15.33 -54.98 14.92
C LEU A 200 16.33 -56.02 14.38
N SER A 201 17.55 -55.60 14.01
CA SER A 201 18.60 -56.51 13.55
C SER A 201 18.99 -57.56 14.59
N ARG A 202 19.03 -57.19 15.89
CA ARG A 202 19.30 -58.15 16.98
C ARG A 202 18.20 -59.19 17.16
N HIS A 203 16.96 -58.86 16.79
CA HIS A 203 15.82 -59.77 16.86
C HIS A 203 15.58 -60.56 15.56
N GLY A 204 16.49 -60.48 14.58
CA GLY A 204 16.42 -61.26 13.33
C GLY A 204 15.29 -60.82 12.38
N LEU A 205 14.70 -59.65 12.62
CA LEU A 205 13.73 -59.03 11.71
C LEU A 205 14.51 -58.27 10.63
N ALA A 206 14.26 -58.61 9.35
CA ALA A 206 14.95 -58.02 8.20
C ALA A 206 14.78 -56.49 8.17
N ASP A 207 15.82 -55.80 7.69
CA ASP A 207 15.84 -54.35 7.52
C ASP A 207 14.77 -53.93 6.49
N PRO A 208 13.73 -53.17 6.87
CA PRO A 208 12.70 -52.73 5.93
C PRO A 208 13.22 -51.74 4.86
N LEU A 209 14.45 -51.24 4.97
CA LEU A 209 15.10 -50.43 3.92
C LEU A 209 15.83 -51.27 2.85
N HIS A 210 15.81 -52.60 2.97
CA HIS A 210 16.43 -53.53 2.01
C HIS A 210 15.46 -54.60 1.49
N GLN A 211 14.16 -54.39 1.64
CA GLN A 211 13.15 -55.15 0.91
C GLN A 211 12.61 -54.29 -0.23
N ASP A 212 12.80 -54.79 -1.45
CA ASP A 212 12.33 -54.33 -2.76
C ASP A 212 13.21 -53.30 -3.51
N ASN A 213 14.14 -53.86 -4.28
CA ASN A 213 14.47 -53.39 -5.64
C ASN A 213 13.85 -54.39 -6.63
#